data_AF-A0A547L138-F1
#
_entry.id   AF-A0A547L138-F1
#
_cell.length_a   1.000
_cell.length_b   1.000
_cell.length_c   1.000
_cell.angle_alpha   90.00
_cell.angle_beta   90.00
_cell.angle_gamma   90.00
#
_symmetry.space_group_name_H-M   'P 1'
#
loop_
_entity.id
_entity.type
_entity.pdbx_description
1 polymer ?
#
loop_
_entity_poly.entity_id
_entity_poly.type
_entity_poly.pdbx_seq_one_letter_code
_entity_poly.pdbx_strand_id
1 'polypeptide(L)'
;MWSRREQEVEIGRPPRFMQGERVRAIRHIKNDGTYPGKEIGENLVRKGDEGYVRDIGTFLQQFFIYAVEWIDRGTVVGMRARELISLDKVEVPCGAEGISNGGTAG
;
A
#
# COMPACT_ATOMS: atom_id res chain seq x y z
N MET A 1 24.61 -15.82 18.20
CA MET A 1 23.90 -15.55 16.93
C MET A 1 22.54 -14.93 17.26
N TRP A 2 22.46 -13.60 17.32
CA TRP A 2 21.19 -12.91 17.45
C TRP A 2 20.59 -12.71 16.05
N SER A 3 19.74 -13.63 15.60
CA SER A 3 18.81 -13.34 14.51
C SER A 3 17.62 -12.56 15.07
N ARG A 4 17.88 -11.33 15.51
CA ARG A 4 16.81 -10.35 15.69
C ARG A 4 16.33 -10.08 14.27
N ARG A 5 15.18 -10.63 13.89
CA ARG A 5 14.44 -10.17 12.72
C ARG A 5 14.20 -8.69 12.95
N GLU A 6 15.12 -7.84 12.49
CA GLU A 6 14.94 -6.41 12.34
C GLU A 6 13.71 -6.27 11.47
N GLN A 7 12.56 -6.18 12.13
CA GLN A 7 11.34 -5.77 11.46
C GLN A 7 11.59 -4.29 11.19
N GLU A 8 12.07 -4.03 9.97
CA GLU A 8 12.42 -2.72 9.45
C GLU A 8 11.41 -1.70 9.96
N VAL A 9 11.88 -0.70 10.72
CA VAL A 9 11.03 0.36 11.25
C VAL A 9 10.56 1.18 10.05
N GLU A 10 9.39 0.87 9.53
CA GLU A 10 8.84 1.51 8.32
C GLU A 10 8.61 3.00 8.54
N ILE A 11 8.38 3.43 9.79
CA ILE A 11 8.13 4.83 10.17
C ILE A 11 9.38 5.72 10.01
N GLY A 12 10.57 5.15 9.86
CA GLY A 12 11.77 5.93 9.52
C GLY A 12 11.75 6.52 8.11
N ARG A 13 10.78 6.13 7.27
CA ARG A 13 10.61 6.59 5.89
C ARG A 13 9.22 7.23 5.72
N PRO A 14 9.02 8.09 4.71
CA PRO A 14 7.69 8.60 4.40
C PRO A 14 6.72 7.46 4.06
N PRO A 15 5.42 7.61 4.37
CA PRO A 15 4.42 6.61 4.02
C PRO A 15 4.42 6.35 2.51
N ARG A 16 4.21 5.09 2.12
CA ARG A 16 4.25 4.68 0.70
C ARG A 16 3.05 5.18 -0.08
N PHE A 17 1.90 5.26 0.58
CA PHE A 17 0.63 5.70 0.03
C PHE A 17 0.11 6.93 0.80
N MET A 18 -0.65 7.78 0.12
CA MET A 18 -1.27 8.97 0.70
C MET A 18 -2.79 8.79 0.86
N GLN A 19 -3.41 9.60 1.72
CA GLN A 19 -4.87 9.65 1.83
C GLN A 19 -5.48 10.04 0.48
N GLY A 20 -6.54 9.33 0.08
CA GLY A 20 -7.21 9.49 -1.22
C GLY A 20 -6.57 8.70 -2.36
N GLU A 21 -5.41 8.07 -2.15
CA GLU A 21 -4.72 7.30 -3.19
C GLU A 21 -5.48 6.00 -3.49
N ARG A 22 -5.62 5.67 -4.78
CA ARG A 22 -6.26 4.43 -5.23
C ARG A 22 -5.26 3.30 -5.16
N VAL A 23 -5.64 2.25 -4.46
CA VAL A 23 -4.81 1.08 -4.20
C VAL A 23 -5.54 -0.19 -4.56
N ARG A 24 -4.77 -1.24 -4.86
CA ARG A 24 -5.27 -2.58 -5.13
C ARG A 24 -4.69 -3.57 -4.14
N ALA A 25 -5.54 -4.45 -3.61
CA ALA A 25 -5.11 -5.56 -2.77
C ALA A 25 -4.36 -6.60 -3.60
N ILE A 26 -3.13 -6.93 -3.20
CA ILE A 26 -2.38 -8.04 -3.83
C ILE A 26 -2.46 -9.35 -3.02
N ARG A 27 -3.06 -9.29 -1.82
CA ARG A 27 -3.26 -10.42 -0.93
C ARG A 27 -4.70 -10.47 -0.41
N HIS A 28 -5.15 -11.66 -0.07
CA HIS A 28 -6.43 -11.86 0.60
C HIS A 28 -6.25 -11.60 2.09
N ILE A 29 -7.13 -10.79 2.67
CA ILE A 29 -7.16 -10.55 4.12
C ILE A 29 -8.37 -11.28 4.69
N LYS A 30 -8.08 -12.03 5.76
CA LYS A 30 -9.09 -12.70 6.58
C LYS A 30 -9.15 -12.00 7.93
N ASN A 31 -10.34 -11.93 8.50
CA ASN A 31 -10.51 -11.41 9.85
C ASN A 31 -9.79 -12.33 10.85
N ASP A 32 -8.84 -11.80 11.61
CA ASP A 32 -8.17 -12.53 12.69
C ASP A 32 -8.91 -12.42 14.04
N GLY A 33 -10.04 -11.71 14.05
CA GLY A 33 -10.85 -11.43 15.25
C GLY A 33 -10.79 -9.96 15.69
N THR A 34 -10.03 -9.13 14.99
CA THR A 34 -9.93 -7.69 15.26
C THR A 34 -11.00 -6.86 14.55
N TYR A 35 -11.64 -7.39 13.51
CA TYR A 35 -12.67 -6.68 12.76
C TYR A 35 -14.08 -6.92 13.36
N PRO A 36 -14.79 -5.87 13.80
CA PRO A 36 -16.10 -6.01 14.40
C PRO A 36 -17.19 -6.38 13.38
N GLY A 37 -18.13 -7.22 13.79
CA GLY A 37 -19.29 -7.59 12.97
C GLY A 37 -19.02 -8.61 11.85
N LYS A 38 -17.85 -9.26 11.87
CA LYS A 38 -17.45 -10.29 10.91
C LYS A 38 -16.92 -11.52 11.64
N GLU A 39 -17.15 -12.71 11.11
CA GLU A 39 -16.66 -13.95 11.74
C GLU A 39 -15.13 -14.06 11.61
N ILE A 40 -14.50 -14.74 12.57
CA ILE A 40 -13.07 -15.05 12.51
C ILE A 40 -12.83 -15.97 11.30
N GLY A 41 -11.85 -15.62 10.48
CA GLY A 41 -11.53 -16.34 9.24
C GLY A 41 -12.33 -15.87 8.02
N GLU A 42 -13.34 -15.00 8.18
CA GLU A 42 -14.09 -14.44 7.05
C GLU A 42 -13.18 -13.59 6.17
N ASN A 43 -13.29 -13.74 4.85
CA ASN A 43 -12.54 -12.95 3.88
C ASN A 43 -13.08 -11.51 3.84
N LEU A 44 -12.31 -10.57 4.39
CA LEU A 44 -12.61 -9.14 4.38
C LEU A 44 -12.23 -8.48 3.06
N VAL A 45 -11.08 -8.89 2.49
CA VAL A 45 -10.52 -8.36 1.24
C VAL A 45 -10.04 -9.53 0.39
N ARG A 46 -10.26 -9.47 -0.93
CA ARG A 46 -9.74 -10.43 -1.90
C ARG A 46 -8.59 -9.82 -2.69
N LYS A 47 -7.69 -10.68 -3.19
CA LYS A 47 -6.67 -10.22 -4.14
C LYS A 47 -7.38 -9.70 -5.38
N GLY A 48 -6.99 -8.51 -5.80
CA GLY A 48 -7.52 -7.83 -6.95
C GLY A 48 -8.54 -6.77 -6.62
N ASP A 49 -9.08 -6.73 -5.40
CA ASP A 49 -10.01 -5.68 -4.96
C ASP A 49 -9.32 -4.32 -5.04
N GLU A 50 -10.09 -3.31 -5.44
CA GLU A 50 -9.65 -1.93 -5.54
C GLU A 50 -10.34 -1.10 -4.46
N GLY A 51 -9.61 -0.14 -3.90
CA GLY A 51 -10.06 0.70 -2.83
C GLY A 51 -9.29 2.01 -2.76
N TYR A 52 -9.69 2.87 -1.83
CA TYR A 52 -9.03 4.14 -1.58
C TYR A 52 -8.49 4.19 -0.16
N VAL A 53 -7.28 4.72 -0.01
CA VAL A 53 -6.69 4.95 1.32
C VAL A 53 -7.49 6.06 2.01
N ARG A 54 -8.21 5.71 3.07
CA ARG A 54 -9.03 6.62 3.86
C ARG A 54 -8.22 7.29 4.96
N ASP A 55 -7.32 6.55 5.61
CA ASP A 55 -6.50 7.05 6.71
C ASP A 55 -5.16 6.29 6.81
N ILE A 56 -4.16 6.90 7.44
CA ILE A 56 -2.83 6.32 7.62
C ILE A 56 -2.49 6.33 9.10
N GLY A 57 -2.64 5.16 9.71
CA GLY A 57 -2.26 4.92 11.09
C GLY A 57 -0.87 4.32 11.23
N THR A 58 -0.45 4.15 12.48
CA THR A 58 0.81 3.49 12.83
C THR A 58 0.57 2.44 13.90
N PHE A 59 1.19 1.26 13.77
CA PHE A 59 1.13 0.20 14.79
C PHE A 59 2.48 0.09 15.50
N LEU A 60 2.45 0.11 16.85
CA LEU A 60 3.62 0.06 17.74
C LEU A 60 4.71 1.09 17.40
N GLN A 61 4.36 2.17 16.69
CA GLN A 61 5.32 3.14 16.13
C GLN A 61 6.44 2.48 15.29
N GLN A 62 6.15 1.31 14.69
CA GLN A 62 7.11 0.57 13.86
C GLN A 62 6.58 0.32 12.45
N PHE A 63 5.27 0.24 12.26
CA PHE A 63 4.64 -0.10 10.98
C PHE A 63 3.59 0.91 10.60
N PHE A 64 3.51 1.27 9.32
CA PHE A 64 2.37 1.98 8.77
C PHE A 64 1.20 1.03 8.53
N ILE A 65 0.01 1.44 8.95
CA ILE A 65 -1.25 0.73 8.70
C ILE A 65 -2.12 1.66 7.87
N TYR A 66 -2.44 1.24 6.65
CA TYR A 66 -3.28 2.00 5.74
C TYR A 66 -4.71 1.51 5.90
N ALA A 67 -5.60 2.37 6.38
CA ALA A 67 -7.02 2.09 6.41
C ALA A 67 -7.59 2.30 5.01
N VAL A 68 -7.89 1.21 4.31
CA VAL A 68 -8.39 1.25 2.93
C VAL A 68 -9.88 0.97 2.94
N GLU A 69 -10.64 1.84 2.29
CA GLU A 69 -12.06 1.64 2.02
C GLU A 69 -12.22 0.87 0.69
N TRP A 70 -12.79 -0.34 0.79
CA TRP A 70 -12.99 -1.24 -0.35
C TRP A 70 -14.34 -0.98 -1.00
N ILE A 71 -14.34 -0.57 -2.27
CA ILE A 71 -15.55 -0.11 -2.97
C ILE A 71 -16.54 -1.25 -3.17
N ASP A 72 -16.05 -2.46 -3.50
CA ASP A 72 -16.88 -3.64 -3.77
C ASP A 72 -17.69 -4.08 -2.54
N ARG A 73 -17.11 -3.91 -1.34
CA ARG A 73 -17.68 -4.44 -0.08
C ARG A 73 -18.22 -3.36 0.86
N GLY A 74 -17.81 -2.10 0.67
CA GLY A 74 -18.12 -1.01 1.59
C GLY A 74 -17.48 -1.17 2.98
N THR A 75 -16.38 -1.92 3.07
CA THR A 75 -15.67 -2.18 4.34
C THR A 75 -14.37 -1.37 4.40
N VAL A 76 -13.96 -0.98 5.61
CA VAL A 76 -12.70 -0.25 5.83
C VAL A 76 -11.74 -1.16 6.59
N VAL A 77 -10.68 -1.63 5.93
CA VAL A 77 -9.74 -2.61 6.49
C VAL A 77 -8.34 -2.04 6.54
N GLY A 78 -7.67 -2.17 7.70
CA GLY A 78 -6.27 -1.80 7.86
C GLY A 78 -5.34 -2.82 7.19
N MET A 79 -4.47 -2.36 6.30
CA MET A 79 -3.51 -3.20 5.57
C MET A 79 -2.10 -2.62 5.64
N ARG A 80 -1.07 -3.47 5.55
CA ARG A 80 0.32 -3.02 5.49
C ARG A 80 0.70 -2.60 4.08
N ALA A 81 1.76 -1.80 3.97
CA ALA A 81 2.27 -1.33 2.69
C ALA A 81 2.55 -2.47 1.69
N ARG A 82 3.12 -3.57 2.18
CA ARG A 82 3.48 -4.76 1.38
C ARG A 82 2.30 -5.58 0.86
N GLU A 83 1.08 -5.23 1.24
CA GLU A 83 -0.14 -5.97 0.89
C GLU A 83 -0.98 -5.19 -0.14
N LEU A 84 -0.53 -3.99 -0.49
CA LEU A 84 -1.18 -3.05 -1.39
C LEU A 84 -0.24 -2.67 -2.54
N ILE A 85 -0.82 -2.29 -3.67
CA ILE A 85 -0.12 -1.65 -4.79
C ILE A 85 -0.86 -0.35 -5.16
N SER A 86 -0.11 0.72 -5.45
CA SER A 86 -0.70 1.98 -5.92
C SER A 86 -1.14 1.82 -7.37
N LEU A 87 -2.30 2.38 -7.70
CA LEU A 87 -2.79 2.48 -9.07
C LEU A 87 -2.61 3.88 -9.66
N ASP A 88 -2.38 4.90 -8.82
CA ASP A 88 -2.17 6.29 -9.27
C ASP A 88 -0.70 6.58 -9.54
N LYS A 89 0.21 5.99 -8.76
CA LYS A 89 1.63 6.05 -9.07
C LYS A 89 1.95 5.02 -10.14
N VAL A 90 1.77 5.41 -11.39
CA VAL A 90 2.57 4.85 -12.48
C VAL A 90 4.02 5.09 -12.07
N GLU A 91 4.73 4.01 -11.73
CA GLU A 91 6.18 4.06 -11.71
C GLU A 91 6.57 4.50 -13.12
N VAL A 92 6.89 5.78 -13.29
CA VAL A 92 7.63 6.20 -14.47
C VAL A 92 8.99 5.51 -14.32
N PRO A 93 9.33 4.48 -15.10
CA PRO A 93 10.74 4.14 -15.21
C PRO A 93 11.41 5.40 -15.72
N CYS A 94 12.33 5.96 -14.93
CA CYS A 94 13.15 7.07 -15.36
C CYS A 94 14.02 6.56 -16.52
N GLY A 95 13.49 6.72 -17.73
CA GLY A 95 14.00 6.21 -18.98
C GLY A 95 13.31 6.98 -20.09
N ALA A 96 13.51 8.30 -20.11
CA ALA A 96 13.14 9.13 -21.22
C ALA A 96 14.33 10.04 -21.55
N GLU A 97 15.00 9.64 -22.62
CA GLU A 97 16.15 10.21 -23.29
C GLU A 97 16.04 11.73 -23.47
N GLY A 98 17.05 12.45 -23.00
CA GLY A 98 17.35 13.79 -23.51
C GLY A 98 18.06 13.65 -24.85
N ILE A 99 17.29 13.69 -25.94
CA ILE A 99 17.79 13.91 -27.31
C ILE A 99 18.74 15.12 -27.33
N SER A 100 20.04 14.87 -27.49
CA SER A 100 21.01 15.91 -27.85
C SER A 100 20.84 16.21 -29.34
N ASN A 101 20.20 17.34 -29.64
CA ASN A 101 20.10 17.84 -31.01
C ASN A 101 21.50 18.17 -31.54
N GLY A 102 22.04 17.28 -32.39
CA GLY A 102 23.15 17.59 -33.26
C GLY A 102 22.71 18.63 -34.29
N GLY A 103 23.11 19.87 -34.09
CA GLY A 103 22.80 20.96 -34.99
C GLY A 103 23.70 22.16 -34.73
N THR A 104 24.93 22.10 -35.24
CA THR A 104 25.72 23.30 -35.50
C THR A 104 26.36 23.16 -36.88
N ALA A 105 25.99 24.09 -37.75
CA ALA A 105 26.56 24.34 -39.07
C ALA A 105 27.98 24.92 -38.96
N GLY A 106 28.80 24.67 -39.99
CA GLY A 106 30.11 25.31 -40.17
C GLY A 106 31.01 24.53 -41.10
#